data_AF-C1L411-F1
#
_entry.id   AF-C1L411-F1
#
_cell.length_a   1.000
_cell.length_b   1.000
_cell.length_c   1.000
_cell.angle_alpha   90.00
_cell.angle_beta   90.00
_cell.angle_gamma   90.00
#
_symmetry.space_group_name_H-M   'P 1'
#
loop_
_entity.id
_entity.type
_entity.pdbx_description
1 polymer ?
#
loop_
_entity_poly.entity_id
_entity_poly.type
_entity_poly.pdbx_seq_one_letter_code
_entity_poly.pdbx_strand_id
1 'polypeptide(L)'
;MMNSATSSNISHETTKVGNDISPKLSTTLKSINNNVASLNFPSSPYLKKTSSPIVSPITRSPTSVVNTPSSSPPSPISNQKQPEGCEESKANFNTRNYVISLFASNFYRFKISALILAFVINFLLLFSKVNQISQNGLGDADNDIGNELNGDVNIDGDSDNNDKELVEWITSGDTSSYVGPLIATLAFVHSILSFSTLVAYYYLKVPLVIFKREKEICRMLEFEGMWISSQPAEDNLRAHWDKLVLSTPSFPQMYWDKFVKKKVRNKYSIQYDHGEITTLLGMDKINPDTETGRFGLSKFFGGIDIQYLIWKWGVVFTDISFLYLAVYFAASAFGNLNYFLYACHLLDVAVSFKTLRTIIQSVTHNGKQLVLTVMLTSIVIYLYTVVAFNFFRKFYVKDNDGVPDPKCNDMKTCFIFHLHTGLRAGGGIGDEIEAPDGDESESYRILFDLTFFFFVIIILLAIIQGLIIDAFGDLRDQLEQVKEDLESKCFICGIGKEYFDKIPHGFEQHVEKEHNFANYMYFLMHIINKPDTEYTGQETYVWELYQQRCWDFFPIGDCFRKQYEEELQPK
;
A
#
# COMPACT_ATOMS: atom_id res chain seq x y z
N MET A 1 -72.95 -2.07 -29.18
CA MET A 1 -72.16 -3.28 -29.53
C MET A 1 -70.92 -3.22 -28.65
N MET A 2 -70.88 -3.97 -27.54
CA MET A 2 -70.44 -5.38 -27.44
C MET A 2 -68.95 -5.55 -27.74
N ASN A 3 -68.09 -6.16 -26.91
CA ASN A 3 -68.08 -6.60 -25.49
C ASN A 3 -66.63 -6.33 -24.97
N SER A 4 -66.08 -6.71 -23.80
CA SER A 4 -66.45 -7.52 -22.60
C SER A 4 -65.43 -7.14 -21.48
N ALA A 5 -65.63 -7.36 -20.17
CA ALA A 5 -66.76 -7.87 -19.39
C ALA A 5 -66.77 -7.21 -17.97
N THR A 6 -66.83 -7.99 -16.89
CA THR A 6 -67.11 -7.57 -15.49
C THR A 6 -66.06 -8.05 -14.47
N SER A 7 -66.04 -7.40 -13.30
CA SER A 7 -65.29 -7.77 -12.09
C SER A 7 -66.13 -8.61 -11.10
N SER A 8 -65.49 -9.50 -10.32
CA SER A 8 -65.92 -9.81 -8.93
C SER A 8 -64.83 -10.52 -8.10
N ASN A 9 -64.74 -10.15 -6.82
CA ASN A 9 -63.83 -10.65 -5.78
C ASN A 9 -63.86 -12.18 -5.55
N ILE A 10 -62.83 -12.73 -4.87
CA ILE A 10 -62.93 -13.37 -3.52
C ILE A 10 -61.55 -13.76 -2.94
N SER A 11 -61.50 -13.86 -1.60
CA SER A 11 -60.41 -14.18 -0.65
C SER A 11 -59.15 -14.93 -1.09
N HIS A 12 -58.03 -14.65 -0.39
CA HIS A 12 -57.05 -15.66 0.02
C HIS A 12 -56.62 -15.46 1.49
N GLU A 13 -56.31 -16.56 2.17
CA GLU A 13 -56.07 -16.62 3.62
C GLU A 13 -54.64 -16.26 4.04
N THR A 14 -54.48 -15.94 5.33
CA THR A 14 -53.19 -15.66 5.98
C THR A 14 -52.47 -16.94 6.41
N THR A 15 -51.22 -17.13 5.97
CA THR A 15 -50.26 -18.03 6.64
C THR A 15 -48.99 -17.27 7.02
N LYS A 16 -48.67 -17.26 8.32
CA LYS A 16 -47.40 -16.71 8.83
C LYS A 16 -46.31 -17.78 8.74
N VAL A 17 -45.14 -17.41 8.20
CA VAL A 17 -43.84 -18.03 8.53
C VAL A 17 -42.86 -16.88 8.78
N GLY A 18 -41.92 -17.05 9.71
CA GLY A 18 -41.03 -15.99 10.18
C GLY A 18 -39.89 -15.64 9.21
N ASN A 19 -39.46 -14.37 9.23
CA ASN A 19 -38.20 -13.94 8.63
C ASN A 19 -37.12 -13.86 9.72
N ASP A 20 -36.14 -14.76 9.69
CA ASP A 20 -34.91 -14.59 10.48
C ASP A 20 -34.02 -13.55 9.80
N ILE A 21 -33.80 -12.41 10.48
CA ILE A 21 -33.01 -11.30 9.96
C ILE A 21 -31.57 -11.42 10.42
N SER A 22 -30.77 -12.21 9.68
CA SER A 22 -29.31 -12.20 9.82
C SER A 22 -28.71 -10.99 9.06
N PRO A 23 -28.08 -10.01 9.73
CA PRO A 23 -27.52 -8.84 9.06
C PRO A 23 -26.27 -9.19 8.22
N LYS A 24 -26.18 -8.62 7.01
CA LYS A 24 -25.09 -8.87 6.05
C LYS A 24 -23.76 -8.19 6.46
N LEU A 25 -23.06 -8.75 7.45
CA LEU A 25 -21.81 -8.20 7.97
C LEU A 25 -20.60 -8.34 7.01
N SER A 26 -20.68 -9.22 6.00
CA SER A 26 -19.53 -9.60 5.17
C SER A 26 -19.09 -8.54 4.14
N THR A 27 -19.96 -7.62 3.74
CA THR A 27 -19.65 -6.62 2.70
C THR A 27 -18.80 -5.48 3.25
N THR A 28 -19.15 -4.94 4.43
CA THR A 28 -18.47 -3.79 5.05
C THR A 28 -17.01 -4.09 5.41
N LEU A 29 -16.74 -5.30 5.89
CA LEU A 29 -15.40 -5.75 6.30
C LEU A 29 -14.37 -5.78 5.16
N LYS A 30 -14.79 -5.88 3.89
CA LYS A 30 -13.85 -5.83 2.75
C LYS A 30 -13.30 -4.43 2.48
N SER A 31 -14.01 -3.36 2.84
CA SER A 31 -13.51 -1.98 2.74
C SER A 31 -12.47 -1.67 3.84
N ILE A 32 -12.78 -2.07 5.08
CA ILE A 32 -11.99 -1.79 6.28
C ILE A 32 -10.55 -2.34 6.19
N ASN A 33 -10.37 -3.50 5.56
CA ASN A 33 -9.11 -4.26 5.56
C ASN A 33 -7.91 -3.53 4.91
N ASN A 34 -8.15 -2.47 4.11
CA ASN A 34 -7.10 -1.62 3.54
C ASN A 34 -6.69 -0.44 4.47
N ASN A 35 -7.55 0.01 5.38
CA ASN A 35 -7.30 1.20 6.23
C ASN A 35 -6.72 0.88 7.63
N VAL A 36 -6.92 -0.34 8.15
CA VAL A 36 -6.51 -0.75 9.52
C VAL A 36 -4.98 -0.72 9.76
N ALA A 37 -4.16 -0.56 8.72
CA ALA A 37 -2.70 -0.38 8.84
C ALA A 37 -2.28 0.97 9.50
N SER A 38 -3.20 1.86 9.85
CA SER A 38 -2.91 3.24 10.27
C SER A 38 -3.48 3.66 11.63
N LEU A 39 -4.19 2.78 12.35
CA LEU A 39 -4.64 3.04 13.72
C LEU A 39 -3.46 2.98 14.69
N ASN A 40 -2.96 4.16 15.08
CA ASN A 40 -2.16 4.28 16.29
C ASN A 40 -3.13 4.12 17.46
N PHE A 41 -3.04 3.03 18.21
CA PHE A 41 -3.64 2.99 19.54
C PHE A 41 -3.05 4.15 20.37
N PRO A 42 -3.86 4.96 21.06
CA PRO A 42 -3.33 5.91 22.02
C PRO A 42 -2.61 5.12 23.12
N SER A 43 -1.31 5.38 23.28
CA SER A 43 -0.55 4.84 24.41
C SER A 43 -1.16 5.35 25.72
N SER A 44 -1.65 4.45 26.57
CA SER A 44 -2.33 4.80 27.82
C SER A 44 -1.57 5.88 28.60
N PRO A 45 -2.23 6.98 29.05
CA PRO A 45 -1.57 8.06 29.79
C PRO A 45 -0.98 7.64 31.14
N TYR A 46 -1.26 6.43 31.63
CA TYR A 46 -1.06 6.05 33.04
C TYR A 46 0.03 4.99 33.29
N LEU A 47 1.16 5.07 32.59
CA LEU A 47 2.40 4.36 32.98
C LEU A 47 3.39 5.29 33.69
N LYS A 48 3.12 5.58 34.98
CA LYS A 48 4.09 6.26 35.87
C LYS A 48 5.32 5.38 36.08
N LYS A 49 6.48 5.81 35.57
CA LYS A 49 7.78 5.22 35.93
C LYS A 49 8.07 5.47 37.41
N THR A 50 8.07 4.43 38.22
CA THR A 50 8.70 4.42 39.55
C THR A 50 10.19 4.11 39.39
N SER A 51 11.05 5.09 39.66
CA SER A 51 12.50 4.94 39.58
C SER A 51 13.09 4.44 40.91
N SER A 52 13.69 3.25 40.91
CA SER A 52 14.61 2.81 41.96
C SER A 52 16.05 3.26 41.63
N PRO A 53 16.84 3.74 42.61
CA PRO A 53 18.18 4.26 42.35
C PRO A 53 19.22 3.14 42.18
N ILE A 54 20.18 3.37 41.29
CA ILE A 54 21.36 2.52 41.09
C ILE A 54 22.45 2.95 42.09
N VAL A 55 23.03 1.98 42.80
CA VAL A 55 24.24 2.18 43.63
C VAL A 55 25.42 1.47 42.97
N SER A 56 26.53 2.17 42.80
CA SER A 56 27.76 1.65 42.17
C SER A 56 28.63 0.87 43.16
N PRO A 57 29.36 -0.17 42.70
CA PRO A 57 30.25 -0.96 43.56
C PRO A 57 31.57 -0.21 43.83
N ILE A 58 32.08 -0.31 45.07
CA ILE A 58 33.36 0.26 45.51
C ILE A 58 34.39 -0.84 45.72
N THR A 59 35.60 -0.63 45.21
CA THR A 59 36.75 -1.53 45.32
C THR A 59 37.23 -1.71 46.77
N ARG A 60 37.47 -2.95 47.22
CA ARG A 60 38.45 -3.28 48.28
C ARG A 60 38.85 -4.76 48.25
N SER A 61 40.15 -5.02 48.44
CA SER A 61 40.70 -6.33 48.83
C SER A 61 40.59 -6.54 50.35
N PRO A 62 40.78 -7.78 50.84
CA PRO A 62 42.04 -8.07 51.54
C PRO A 62 42.56 -9.52 51.35
N THR A 63 43.55 -9.92 52.16
CA THR A 63 44.45 -11.07 51.94
C THR A 63 44.22 -12.26 52.88
N SER A 64 44.46 -13.48 52.37
CA SER A 64 45.04 -14.67 53.06
C SER A 64 44.58 -15.09 54.48
N VAL A 65 43.96 -16.28 54.62
CA VAL A 65 44.12 -17.17 55.81
C VAL A 65 44.17 -18.67 55.42
N VAL A 66 45.32 -19.27 55.77
CA VAL A 66 45.72 -20.67 56.11
C VAL A 66 44.68 -21.82 56.19
N ASN A 67 45.11 -23.01 55.71
CA ASN A 67 44.47 -24.37 55.82
C ASN A 67 44.33 -24.87 57.29
N THR A 68 43.58 -25.91 57.72
CA THR A 68 43.48 -27.37 57.42
C THR A 68 42.66 -28.01 58.60
N PRO A 69 42.48 -29.34 58.83
CA PRO A 69 42.42 -30.54 57.96
C PRO A 69 41.21 -31.50 58.24
N SER A 70 41.17 -32.64 57.52
CA SER A 70 40.53 -33.93 57.90
C SER A 70 38.99 -34.05 57.78
N SER A 71 38.39 -35.24 57.54
CA SER A 71 38.93 -36.61 57.31
C SER A 71 38.04 -37.42 56.34
N SER A 72 38.57 -38.50 55.75
CA SER A 72 37.80 -39.45 54.91
C SER A 72 38.44 -40.85 54.85
N PRO A 73 37.60 -41.91 54.83
CA PRO A 73 37.94 -43.25 54.30
C PRO A 73 36.88 -43.69 53.22
N PRO A 74 36.99 -44.85 52.53
CA PRO A 74 37.09 -44.79 51.06
C PRO A 74 35.89 -45.34 50.27
N SER A 75 35.90 -45.07 48.96
CA SER A 75 34.91 -45.52 47.98
C SER A 75 35.26 -46.86 47.30
N PRO A 76 34.25 -47.62 46.82
CA PRO A 76 34.44 -48.64 45.79
C PRO A 76 34.38 -48.05 44.37
N ILE A 77 35.11 -48.68 43.46
CA ILE A 77 35.39 -48.23 42.08
C ILE A 77 34.15 -48.36 41.17
N SER A 78 33.98 -47.42 40.23
CA SER A 78 33.31 -47.67 38.95
C SER A 78 34.06 -46.98 37.80
N ASN A 79 33.92 -47.50 36.58
CA ASN A 79 34.88 -47.27 35.50
C ASN A 79 34.82 -45.87 34.88
N GLN A 80 35.97 -45.22 34.74
CA GLN A 80 36.14 -44.08 33.84
C GLN A 80 36.16 -44.56 32.38
N LYS A 81 35.19 -44.13 31.58
CA LYS A 81 35.35 -44.03 30.12
C LYS A 81 35.77 -42.58 29.83
N GLN A 82 36.80 -42.39 29.01
CA GLN A 82 37.25 -41.04 28.64
C GLN A 82 36.15 -40.27 27.89
N PRO A 83 36.01 -38.95 28.10
CA PRO A 83 35.18 -38.12 27.24
C PRO A 83 35.85 -38.03 25.86
N GLU A 84 35.12 -38.46 24.82
CA GLU A 84 35.49 -38.18 23.44
C GLU A 84 35.47 -36.66 23.21
N GLY A 85 36.45 -36.14 22.46
CA GLY A 85 36.66 -34.71 22.35
C GLY A 85 35.49 -34.00 21.69
N CYS A 86 35.11 -32.82 22.21
CA CYS A 86 34.28 -31.89 21.46
C CYS A 86 35.07 -31.41 20.24
N GLU A 87 34.78 -31.96 19.07
CA GLU A 87 35.13 -31.28 17.82
C GLU A 87 34.40 -29.93 17.81
N GLU A 88 35.15 -28.84 17.82
CA GLU A 88 34.60 -27.52 17.52
C GLU A 88 34.13 -27.50 16.06
N SER A 89 32.88 -27.90 15.86
CA SER A 89 32.09 -27.60 14.67
C SER A 89 32.13 -26.09 14.46
N LYS A 90 33.04 -25.65 13.58
CA LYS A 90 33.17 -24.26 13.18
C LYS A 90 31.84 -23.82 12.59
N ALA A 91 31.05 -23.12 13.40
CA ALA A 91 29.75 -22.61 13.00
C ALA A 91 29.97 -21.64 11.84
N ASN A 92 29.76 -22.12 10.61
CA ASN A 92 29.95 -21.34 9.39
C ASN A 92 29.07 -20.09 9.48
N PHE A 93 29.70 -18.95 9.78
CA PHE A 93 29.00 -17.68 9.96
C PHE A 93 28.22 -17.38 8.68
N ASN A 94 26.89 -17.45 8.78
CA ASN A 94 26.03 -17.37 7.61
C ASN A 94 25.88 -15.91 7.19
N THR A 95 26.92 -15.36 6.57
CA THR A 95 27.03 -13.96 6.16
C THR A 95 25.81 -13.51 5.36
N ARG A 96 25.25 -14.37 4.50
CA ARG A 96 24.01 -14.11 3.75
C ARG A 96 22.82 -13.84 4.69
N ASN A 97 22.58 -14.72 5.66
CA ASN A 97 21.48 -14.55 6.61
C ASN A 97 21.71 -13.34 7.56
N TYR A 98 22.96 -13.09 7.97
CA TYR A 98 23.33 -11.90 8.73
C TYR A 98 23.06 -10.60 7.95
N VAL A 99 23.48 -10.55 6.68
CA VAL A 99 23.22 -9.42 5.77
C VAL A 99 21.71 -9.21 5.59
N ILE A 100 20.94 -10.26 5.30
CA ILE A 100 19.46 -10.15 5.17
C ILE A 100 18.84 -9.58 6.46
N SER A 101 19.29 -10.02 7.64
CA SER A 101 18.84 -9.49 8.94
C SER A 101 19.21 -8.01 9.12
N LEU A 102 20.42 -7.60 8.74
CA LEU A 102 20.87 -6.20 8.76
C LEU A 102 20.01 -5.33 7.84
N PHE A 103 19.69 -5.80 6.63
CA PHE A 103 18.83 -5.05 5.71
C PHE A 103 17.40 -4.92 6.25
N ALA A 104 16.79 -6.02 6.69
CA ALA A 104 15.41 -6.04 7.19
C ALA A 104 15.23 -5.18 8.47
N SER A 105 16.17 -5.26 9.41
CA SER A 105 16.11 -4.49 10.68
C SER A 105 16.29 -2.98 10.50
N ASN A 106 16.96 -2.54 9.44
CA ASN A 106 17.23 -1.13 9.16
C ASN A 106 16.28 -0.49 8.12
N PHE A 107 15.23 -1.20 7.66
CA PHE A 107 14.28 -0.74 6.63
C PHE A 107 13.83 0.73 6.77
N TYR A 108 13.30 1.12 7.94
CA TYR A 108 12.84 2.50 8.16
C TYR A 108 13.99 3.52 8.23
N ARG A 109 15.19 3.10 8.66
CA ARG A 109 16.38 3.97 8.66
C ARG A 109 16.82 4.28 7.24
N PHE A 110 16.93 3.26 6.37
CA PHE A 110 17.25 3.49 4.96
C PHE A 110 16.23 4.39 4.27
N LYS A 111 14.93 4.21 4.54
CA LYS A 111 13.91 5.10 3.97
C LYS A 111 14.08 6.55 4.43
N ILE A 112 14.27 6.80 5.72
CA ILE A 112 14.47 8.16 6.26
C ILE A 112 15.78 8.77 5.74
N SER A 113 16.87 7.99 5.65
CA SER A 113 18.14 8.43 5.09
C SER A 113 18.04 8.76 3.59
N ALA A 114 17.31 7.98 2.80
CA ALA A 114 17.05 8.28 1.39
C ALA A 114 16.25 9.59 1.24
N LEU A 115 15.18 9.75 2.03
CA LEU A 115 14.38 10.99 2.02
C LEU A 115 15.21 12.23 2.38
N ILE A 116 16.03 12.17 3.44
CA ILE A 116 16.95 13.26 3.82
C ILE A 116 17.95 13.55 2.70
N LEU A 117 18.51 12.50 2.09
CA LEU A 117 19.49 12.63 1.00
C LEU A 117 18.85 13.23 -0.27
N ALA A 118 17.59 12.91 -0.57
CA ALA A 118 16.84 13.58 -1.63
C ALA A 118 16.68 15.08 -1.37
N PHE A 119 16.38 15.50 -0.13
CA PHE A 119 16.35 16.93 0.23
C PHE A 119 17.73 17.59 0.04
N VAL A 120 18.82 16.93 0.42
CA VAL A 120 20.18 17.48 0.23
C VAL A 120 20.55 17.61 -1.26
N ILE A 121 20.27 16.59 -2.07
CA ILE A 121 20.53 16.63 -3.52
C ILE A 121 19.74 17.77 -4.18
N ASN A 122 18.44 17.89 -3.88
CA ASN A 122 17.61 18.96 -4.45
C ASN A 122 18.02 20.36 -3.97
N PHE A 123 18.47 20.50 -2.72
CA PHE A 123 19.02 21.77 -2.22
C PHE A 123 20.30 22.16 -2.99
N LEU A 124 21.18 21.21 -3.32
CA LEU A 124 22.37 21.47 -4.14
C LEU A 124 22.02 21.82 -5.60
N LEU A 125 20.96 21.23 -6.16
CA LEU A 125 20.47 21.53 -7.52
C LEU A 125 19.89 22.96 -7.65
N LEU A 126 19.54 23.64 -6.55
CA LEU A 126 19.15 25.06 -6.58
C LEU A 126 20.32 25.99 -6.97
N PHE A 127 21.56 25.50 -6.94
CA PHE A 127 22.76 26.25 -7.37
C PHE A 127 23.19 25.91 -8.80
N SER A 128 22.43 25.11 -9.53
CA SER A 128 22.64 24.88 -10.96
C SER A 128 22.31 26.13 -11.78
N LYS A 129 23.22 26.53 -12.67
CA LYS A 129 22.99 27.54 -13.70
C LYS A 129 22.90 26.88 -15.07
N VAL A 130 21.99 27.37 -15.91
CA VAL A 130 22.04 27.14 -17.35
C VAL A 130 23.13 28.03 -17.93
N ASN A 131 24.13 27.44 -18.56
CA ASN A 131 25.16 28.17 -19.30
C ASN A 131 25.02 27.88 -20.80
N GLN A 132 24.83 28.94 -21.58
CA GLN A 132 24.79 28.86 -23.04
C GLN A 132 26.16 29.26 -23.60
N ILE A 133 26.88 28.31 -24.19
CA ILE A 133 28.09 28.60 -24.97
C ILE A 133 27.69 28.65 -26.44
N SER A 134 27.90 29.81 -27.07
CA SER A 134 27.94 29.89 -28.53
C SER A 134 29.22 29.20 -29.02
N GLN A 135 29.09 28.32 -30.01
CA GLN A 135 30.15 27.38 -30.43
C GLN A 135 31.45 28.06 -30.90
N ASN A 136 31.40 29.35 -31.25
CA ASN A 136 32.56 30.16 -31.64
C ASN A 136 33.29 30.83 -30.44
N GLY A 137 32.94 30.49 -29.19
CA GLY A 137 33.55 31.06 -27.98
C GLY A 137 34.86 30.40 -27.53
N LEU A 138 35.29 29.31 -28.16
CA LEU A 138 36.47 28.54 -27.76
C LEU A 138 37.67 28.85 -28.68
N GLY A 139 38.19 30.07 -28.55
CA GLY A 139 39.18 30.63 -29.47
C GLY A 139 40.31 31.46 -28.85
N ASP A 140 40.52 31.38 -27.53
CA ASP A 140 41.76 31.85 -26.86
C ASP A 140 41.81 31.40 -25.38
N ALA A 141 42.13 30.12 -25.14
CA ALA A 141 42.66 29.61 -23.85
C ALA A 141 43.25 28.19 -24.01
N ASP A 142 44.39 27.95 -23.35
CA ASP A 142 44.95 26.65 -22.94
C ASP A 142 45.07 25.54 -24.00
N ASN A 143 46.12 25.65 -24.82
CA ASN A 143 46.79 24.48 -25.41
C ASN A 143 47.55 23.69 -24.32
N ASP A 144 47.05 22.55 -23.86
CA ASP A 144 47.91 21.40 -23.51
C ASP A 144 47.14 20.05 -23.50
N ILE A 145 47.89 18.96 -23.63
CA ILE A 145 47.51 17.55 -23.44
C ILE A 145 46.49 16.96 -24.44
N GLY A 146 46.95 16.00 -25.27
CA GLY A 146 46.09 14.86 -25.64
C GLY A 146 45.90 14.50 -27.12
N ASN A 147 46.94 14.52 -27.96
CA ASN A 147 46.87 13.83 -29.27
C ASN A 147 46.67 12.31 -29.09
N GLU A 148 45.57 11.74 -29.61
CA GLU A 148 45.57 10.45 -30.34
C GLU A 148 44.18 10.12 -30.93
N LEU A 149 44.03 10.28 -32.26
CA LEU A 149 43.47 9.31 -33.24
C LEU A 149 43.10 10.01 -34.55
N ASN A 150 43.72 9.60 -35.67
CA ASN A 150 43.44 10.14 -37.00
C ASN A 150 42.15 9.55 -37.60
N GLY A 151 41.48 10.35 -38.45
CA GLY A 151 40.32 9.91 -39.24
C GLY A 151 39.96 10.92 -40.33
N ASP A 152 40.72 10.92 -41.44
CA ASP A 152 40.52 11.86 -42.56
C ASP A 152 39.15 11.69 -43.25
N VAL A 153 38.36 12.77 -43.31
CA VAL A 153 37.29 12.95 -44.31
C VAL A 153 37.25 14.42 -44.74
N ASN A 154 37.73 14.72 -45.96
CA ASN A 154 37.48 15.99 -46.63
C ASN A 154 36.17 15.91 -47.44
N ILE A 155 35.22 16.82 -47.19
CA ILE A 155 34.15 17.16 -48.13
C ILE A 155 33.94 18.68 -48.09
N ASP A 156 34.28 19.37 -49.19
CA ASP A 156 33.81 20.73 -49.47
C ASP A 156 32.32 20.71 -49.87
N GLY A 157 31.52 21.71 -49.48
CA GLY A 157 30.15 21.82 -50.03
C GLY A 157 29.16 22.77 -49.37
N ASP A 158 29.30 24.06 -49.65
CA ASP A 158 28.21 25.07 -49.70
C ASP A 158 27.52 25.50 -48.37
N SER A 159 26.70 26.57 -48.46
CA SER A 159 26.27 27.43 -47.35
C SER A 159 24.75 27.45 -47.05
N ASP A 160 24.41 28.15 -45.97
CA ASP A 160 23.06 28.51 -45.48
C ASP A 160 22.14 27.40 -44.96
N ASN A 161 22.28 27.12 -43.66
CA ASN A 161 21.23 27.45 -42.68
C ASN A 161 21.85 27.75 -41.31
N ASN A 162 21.40 28.82 -40.64
CA ASN A 162 21.96 29.30 -39.37
C ASN A 162 21.21 28.76 -38.12
N ASP A 163 20.74 27.51 -38.18
CA ASP A 163 20.20 26.79 -37.02
C ASP A 163 21.35 26.38 -36.08
N LYS A 164 21.86 27.37 -35.35
CA LYS A 164 22.92 27.18 -34.36
C LYS A 164 22.38 26.42 -33.16
N GLU A 165 22.61 25.12 -33.14
CA GLU A 165 22.31 24.24 -32.00
C GLU A 165 23.12 24.70 -30.77
N LEU A 166 22.50 25.55 -29.94
CA LEU A 166 23.06 25.96 -28.66
C LEU A 166 23.10 24.76 -27.74
N VAL A 167 24.28 24.17 -27.56
CA VAL A 167 24.52 23.09 -26.60
C VAL A 167 24.37 23.65 -25.18
N GLU A 168 23.13 23.62 -24.68
CA GLU A 168 22.78 24.03 -23.34
C GLU A 168 23.38 23.03 -22.33
N TRP A 169 24.32 23.49 -21.51
CA TRP A 169 24.96 22.67 -20.50
C TRP A 169 24.76 23.29 -19.12
N ILE A 170 24.43 22.43 -18.16
CA ILE A 170 24.02 22.85 -16.82
C ILE A 170 25.23 22.77 -15.90
N THR A 171 25.82 23.91 -15.59
CA THR A 171 26.98 24.03 -14.69
C THR A 171 26.51 24.22 -13.25
N SER A 172 27.28 23.75 -12.27
CA SER A 172 27.14 24.26 -10.90
C SER A 172 27.64 25.72 -10.87
N GLY A 173 26.95 26.62 -10.18
CA GLY A 173 27.30 28.04 -10.12
C GLY A 173 28.72 28.30 -9.58
N ASP A 174 29.22 29.51 -9.87
CA ASP A 174 30.65 29.90 -9.91
C ASP A 174 31.39 29.87 -8.55
N THR A 175 30.78 29.35 -7.49
CA THR A 175 31.24 29.46 -6.10
C THR A 175 31.90 28.19 -5.54
N SER A 176 31.79 27.02 -6.20
CA SER A 176 32.55 25.82 -5.80
C SER A 176 32.57 24.71 -6.86
N SER A 177 33.75 24.42 -7.40
CA SER A 177 34.00 23.30 -8.33
C SER A 177 33.71 21.91 -7.74
N TYR A 178 33.56 21.80 -6.42
CA TYR A 178 33.27 20.53 -5.73
C TYR A 178 31.79 20.12 -5.79
N VAL A 179 30.88 21.02 -6.19
CA VAL A 179 29.42 20.75 -6.13
C VAL A 179 28.98 19.65 -7.11
N GLY A 180 29.50 19.65 -8.35
CA GLY A 180 29.18 18.61 -9.34
C GLY A 180 29.55 17.19 -8.87
N PRO A 181 30.82 16.92 -8.49
CA PRO A 181 31.23 15.64 -7.92
C PRO A 181 30.49 15.28 -6.62
N LEU A 182 30.12 16.27 -5.80
CA LEU A 182 29.32 16.04 -4.60
C LEU A 182 27.91 15.56 -4.96
N ILE A 183 27.21 16.21 -5.90
CA ILE A 183 25.89 15.77 -6.38
C ILE A 183 25.97 14.34 -6.95
N ALA A 184 26.99 14.03 -7.75
CA ALA A 184 27.18 12.69 -8.33
C ALA A 184 27.38 11.59 -7.26
N THR A 185 28.20 11.85 -6.24
CA THR A 185 28.41 10.89 -5.14
C THR A 185 27.17 10.72 -4.28
N LEU A 186 26.44 11.80 -3.99
CA LEU A 186 25.17 11.76 -3.24
C LEU A 186 24.07 11.02 -4.02
N ALA A 187 23.97 11.22 -5.33
CA ALA A 187 23.05 10.50 -6.22
C ALA A 187 23.32 8.98 -6.24
N PHE A 188 24.60 8.59 -6.35
CA PHE A 188 25.01 7.19 -6.29
C PHE A 188 24.65 6.54 -4.93
N VAL A 189 24.89 7.25 -3.83
CA VAL A 189 24.50 6.79 -2.47
C VAL A 189 22.97 6.72 -2.31
N HIS A 190 22.21 7.67 -2.87
CA HIS A 190 20.74 7.61 -2.87
C HIS A 190 20.22 6.37 -3.63
N SER A 191 20.84 6.05 -4.76
CA SER A 191 20.50 4.86 -5.55
C SER A 191 20.78 3.56 -4.79
N ILE A 192 21.90 3.49 -4.05
CA ILE A 192 22.21 2.36 -3.15
C ILE A 192 21.20 2.27 -1.99
N LEU A 193 20.82 3.38 -1.36
CA LEU A 193 19.81 3.39 -0.29
C LEU A 193 18.41 3.00 -0.78
N SER A 194 18.05 3.42 -2.00
CA SER A 194 16.79 3.07 -2.66
C SER A 194 16.72 1.56 -2.94
N PHE A 195 17.78 1.00 -3.53
CA PHE A 195 17.92 -0.45 -3.72
C PHE A 195 17.89 -1.22 -2.39
N SER A 196 18.59 -0.70 -1.37
CA SER A 196 18.62 -1.30 -0.03
C SER A 196 17.25 -1.34 0.62
N THR A 197 16.43 -0.30 0.41
CA THR A 197 15.05 -0.23 0.92
C THR A 197 14.16 -1.24 0.19
N LEU A 198 14.30 -1.40 -1.14
CA LEU A 198 13.58 -2.40 -1.94
C LEU A 198 13.90 -3.84 -1.52
N VAL A 199 15.19 -4.16 -1.34
CA VAL A 199 15.65 -5.47 -0.85
C VAL A 199 15.15 -5.73 0.57
N ALA A 200 15.22 -4.74 1.47
CA ALA A 200 14.70 -4.86 2.83
C ALA A 200 13.17 -5.10 2.85
N TYR A 201 12.40 -4.46 1.97
CA TYR A 201 10.96 -4.72 1.83
C TYR A 201 10.68 -6.17 1.38
N TYR A 202 11.44 -6.67 0.40
CA TYR A 202 11.28 -8.04 -0.13
C TYR A 202 11.54 -9.12 0.94
N TYR A 203 12.43 -8.89 1.91
CA TYR A 203 12.65 -9.83 3.01
C TYR A 203 11.75 -9.59 4.24
N LEU A 204 11.33 -8.34 4.52
CA LEU A 204 10.54 -8.01 5.71
C LEU A 204 9.02 -8.08 5.51
N LYS A 205 8.51 -7.65 4.36
CA LYS A 205 7.07 -7.41 4.14
C LYS A 205 6.44 -8.39 3.16
N VAL A 206 7.11 -8.74 2.07
CA VAL A 206 6.59 -9.70 1.08
C VAL A 206 6.20 -11.06 1.71
N PRO A 207 6.95 -11.67 2.65
CA PRO A 207 6.52 -12.92 3.28
C PRO A 207 5.17 -12.81 4.00
N LEU A 208 4.87 -11.65 4.61
CA LEU A 208 3.58 -11.38 5.25
C LEU A 208 2.45 -11.18 4.22
N VAL A 209 2.74 -10.59 3.06
CA VAL A 209 1.78 -10.46 1.94
C VAL A 209 1.44 -11.85 1.37
N ILE A 210 2.46 -12.68 1.09
CA ILE A 210 2.24 -14.07 0.63
C ILE A 210 1.50 -14.90 1.69
N PHE A 211 1.88 -14.80 2.98
CA PHE A 211 1.15 -15.47 4.08
C PHE A 211 -0.32 -15.07 4.13
N LYS A 212 -0.64 -13.77 4.03
CA LYS A 212 -2.03 -13.29 3.96
C LYS A 212 -2.77 -13.89 2.75
N ARG A 213 -2.10 -14.00 1.60
CA ARG A 213 -2.68 -14.50 0.35
C ARG A 213 -2.94 -16.01 0.38
N GLU A 214 -1.97 -16.81 0.81
CA GLU A 214 -2.17 -18.26 0.99
C GLU A 214 -3.24 -18.54 2.06
N LYS A 215 -3.25 -17.79 3.17
CA LYS A 215 -4.28 -17.88 4.22
C LYS A 215 -5.69 -17.61 3.68
N GLU A 216 -5.83 -16.71 2.72
CA GLU A 216 -7.10 -16.42 2.05
C GLU A 216 -7.52 -17.59 1.14
N ILE A 217 -6.64 -18.02 0.23
CA ILE A 217 -6.88 -19.12 -0.72
C ILE A 217 -7.22 -20.42 0.02
N CYS A 218 -6.45 -20.79 1.04
CA CYS A 218 -6.71 -21.98 1.85
C CYS A 218 -8.10 -21.95 2.49
N ARG A 219 -8.59 -20.78 2.92
CA ARG A 219 -9.92 -20.64 3.54
C ARG A 219 -11.05 -20.69 2.51
N MET A 220 -10.88 -20.06 1.36
CA MET A 220 -11.85 -20.11 0.26
C MET A 220 -11.99 -21.54 -0.28
N LEU A 221 -10.88 -22.28 -0.33
CA LEU A 221 -10.84 -23.69 -0.72
C LEU A 221 -11.44 -24.63 0.35
N GLU A 222 -11.15 -24.40 1.64
CA GLU A 222 -11.56 -25.29 2.74
C GLU A 222 -12.99 -25.05 3.24
N PHE A 223 -13.48 -23.80 3.23
CA PHE A 223 -14.78 -23.44 3.82
C PHE A 223 -15.82 -23.02 2.78
N GLU A 224 -15.44 -22.23 1.78
CA GLU A 224 -16.36 -21.76 0.71
C GLU A 224 -16.48 -22.78 -0.43
N GLY A 225 -15.55 -23.73 -0.53
CA GLY A 225 -15.49 -24.72 -1.62
C GLY A 225 -15.11 -24.13 -2.98
N MET A 226 -14.52 -22.93 -3.01
CA MET A 226 -14.17 -22.26 -4.25
C MET A 226 -13.20 -23.11 -5.08
N TRP A 227 -13.33 -23.02 -6.41
CA TRP A 227 -12.66 -23.86 -7.42
C TRP A 227 -13.08 -25.35 -7.41
N ILE A 228 -13.89 -25.82 -6.44
CA ILE A 228 -14.45 -27.18 -6.38
C ILE A 228 -15.97 -27.15 -6.62
N SER A 229 -16.74 -26.56 -5.70
CA SER A 229 -18.21 -26.47 -5.79
C SER A 229 -18.68 -25.26 -6.59
N SER A 230 -17.89 -24.19 -6.62
CA SER A 230 -18.20 -22.93 -7.30
C SER A 230 -16.97 -22.39 -8.04
N GLN A 231 -17.18 -21.93 -9.27
CA GLN A 231 -16.13 -21.22 -10.02
C GLN A 231 -16.19 -19.72 -9.69
N PRO A 232 -15.04 -19.02 -9.66
CA PRO A 232 -15.04 -17.56 -9.52
C PRO A 232 -15.71 -16.89 -10.72
N ALA A 233 -16.52 -15.86 -10.48
CA ALA A 233 -17.10 -15.06 -11.57
C ALA A 233 -15.98 -14.40 -12.41
N GLU A 234 -16.19 -14.30 -13.72
CA GLU A 234 -15.17 -14.00 -14.74
C GLU A 234 -14.36 -12.72 -14.45
N ASP A 235 -15.01 -11.66 -13.97
CA ASP A 235 -14.39 -10.39 -13.57
C ASP A 235 -13.30 -10.54 -12.48
N ASN A 236 -13.33 -11.63 -11.69
CA ASN A 236 -12.39 -11.87 -10.60
C ASN A 236 -11.07 -12.45 -11.12
N LEU A 237 -10.33 -11.66 -11.90
CA LEU A 237 -8.96 -11.95 -12.35
C LEU A 237 -8.05 -12.41 -11.19
N ARG A 238 -8.26 -11.83 -10.00
CA ARG A 238 -7.58 -12.17 -8.75
C ARG A 238 -7.74 -13.65 -8.35
N ALA A 239 -8.93 -14.22 -8.50
CA ALA A 239 -9.22 -15.62 -8.16
C ALA A 239 -8.88 -16.60 -9.32
N HIS A 240 -8.86 -16.09 -10.56
CA HIS A 240 -8.33 -16.83 -11.70
C HIS A 240 -6.81 -17.02 -11.61
N TRP A 241 -6.07 -16.00 -11.17
CA TRP A 241 -4.63 -16.12 -10.90
C TRP A 241 -4.32 -17.12 -9.79
N ASP A 242 -5.14 -17.20 -8.74
CA ASP A 242 -4.93 -18.14 -7.64
C ASP A 242 -5.13 -19.61 -8.04
N LYS A 243 -5.96 -19.90 -9.05
CA LYS A 243 -6.11 -21.25 -9.60
C LYS A 243 -4.77 -21.84 -10.05
N LEU A 244 -3.80 -21.00 -10.45
CA LEU A 244 -2.44 -21.40 -10.82
C LEU A 244 -1.64 -22.00 -9.65
N VAL A 245 -1.90 -21.61 -8.40
CA VAL A 245 -1.11 -22.09 -7.25
C VAL A 245 -1.57 -23.46 -6.74
N LEU A 246 -2.86 -23.78 -6.92
CA LEU A 246 -3.52 -24.96 -6.33
C LEU A 246 -2.82 -26.27 -6.71
N SER A 247 -2.45 -26.43 -7.99
CA SER A 247 -1.81 -27.65 -8.49
C SER A 247 -0.30 -27.75 -8.22
N THR A 248 0.30 -26.82 -7.47
CA THR A 248 1.76 -26.81 -7.23
C THR A 248 2.13 -27.60 -5.95
N PRO A 249 3.23 -28.40 -5.95
CA PRO A 249 3.56 -29.21 -4.78
C PRO A 249 4.10 -28.37 -3.60
N SER A 250 4.75 -27.22 -3.84
CA SER A 250 5.13 -26.27 -2.77
C SER A 250 3.95 -25.61 -2.04
N PHE A 251 2.72 -25.63 -2.58
CA PHE A 251 1.59 -24.93 -1.97
C PHE A 251 0.92 -25.75 -0.85
N PRO A 252 0.74 -25.20 0.36
CA PRO A 252 1.10 -23.84 0.80
C PRO A 252 2.50 -23.75 1.45
N GLN A 253 3.31 -22.76 1.05
CA GLN A 253 4.71 -22.65 1.48
C GLN A 253 4.90 -21.78 2.73
N MET A 254 4.19 -20.65 2.83
CA MET A 254 4.31 -19.67 3.91
C MET A 254 3.22 -19.85 4.98
N TYR A 255 2.01 -20.27 4.61
CA TYR A 255 0.91 -20.53 5.54
C TYR A 255 1.24 -21.67 6.51
N TRP A 256 0.78 -21.54 7.76
CA TRP A 256 1.10 -22.46 8.86
C TRP A 256 0.57 -23.89 8.67
N ASP A 257 -0.68 -24.05 8.25
CA ASP A 257 -1.27 -25.38 8.00
C ASP A 257 -0.79 -25.94 6.65
N LYS A 258 0.00 -27.01 6.71
CA LYS A 258 0.53 -27.73 5.54
C LYS A 258 -0.40 -28.83 5.03
N PHE A 259 -1.44 -29.19 5.78
CA PHE A 259 -2.31 -30.32 5.51
C PHE A 259 -3.63 -29.92 4.84
N VAL A 260 -3.84 -28.63 4.54
CA VAL A 260 -5.05 -28.10 3.88
C VAL A 260 -5.46 -28.92 2.66
N LYS A 261 -4.55 -29.28 1.75
CA LYS A 261 -4.88 -30.12 0.58
C LYS A 261 -5.51 -31.47 0.96
N LYS A 262 -4.99 -32.12 2.02
CA LYS A 262 -5.52 -33.38 2.56
C LYS A 262 -6.87 -33.17 3.25
N LYS A 263 -7.04 -32.08 4.02
CA LYS A 263 -8.32 -31.71 4.67
C LYS A 263 -9.42 -31.46 3.63
N VAL A 264 -9.14 -30.59 2.66
CA VAL A 264 -10.03 -30.22 1.54
C VAL A 264 -10.47 -31.47 0.80
N ARG A 265 -9.53 -32.32 0.36
CA ARG A 265 -9.86 -33.56 -0.35
C ARG A 265 -10.76 -34.46 0.50
N ASN A 266 -10.39 -34.73 1.76
CA ASN A 266 -11.19 -35.57 2.65
C ASN A 266 -12.59 -35.00 2.97
N LYS A 267 -12.76 -33.67 2.94
CA LYS A 267 -14.05 -32.99 3.18
C LYS A 267 -14.97 -33.06 1.95
N TYR A 268 -14.44 -32.78 0.76
CA TYR A 268 -15.24 -32.70 -0.47
C TYR A 268 -15.36 -34.02 -1.24
N SER A 269 -14.52 -35.04 -0.97
CA SER A 269 -14.64 -36.39 -1.57
C SER A 269 -15.89 -37.18 -1.13
N ILE A 270 -16.74 -36.59 -0.30
CA ILE A 270 -18.07 -37.11 0.08
C ILE A 270 -19.13 -36.63 -0.93
N GLN A 271 -18.87 -35.53 -1.65
CA GLN A 271 -19.83 -34.83 -2.53
C GLN A 271 -19.40 -34.79 -4.00
N TYR A 272 -18.09 -34.82 -4.26
CA TYR A 272 -17.47 -34.72 -5.59
C TYR A 272 -16.44 -35.82 -5.79
N ASP A 273 -16.03 -36.09 -7.04
CA ASP A 273 -15.10 -37.17 -7.33
C ASP A 273 -13.72 -36.98 -6.67
N HIS A 274 -13.19 -38.07 -6.12
CA HIS A 274 -11.90 -38.08 -5.44
C HIS A 274 -10.74 -37.95 -6.44
N GLY A 275 -10.87 -38.45 -7.67
CA GLY A 275 -9.89 -38.28 -8.74
C GLY A 275 -9.77 -36.81 -9.16
N GLU A 276 -10.87 -36.20 -9.57
CA GLU A 276 -10.91 -34.79 -10.00
C GLU A 276 -10.32 -33.83 -8.95
N ILE A 277 -10.67 -33.98 -7.67
CA ILE A 277 -10.08 -33.15 -6.59
C ILE A 277 -8.58 -33.41 -6.45
N THR A 278 -8.12 -34.66 -6.56
CA THR A 278 -6.70 -35.02 -6.40
C THR A 278 -5.85 -34.40 -7.52
N THR A 279 -6.34 -34.43 -8.77
CA THR A 279 -5.68 -33.79 -9.92
C THR A 279 -5.74 -32.27 -9.85
N LEU A 280 -6.87 -31.66 -9.48
CA LEU A 280 -7.01 -30.21 -9.30
C LEU A 280 -6.01 -29.66 -8.25
N LEU A 281 -5.82 -30.39 -7.15
CA LEU A 281 -4.88 -30.03 -6.09
C LEU A 281 -3.43 -30.46 -6.39
N GLY A 282 -3.14 -31.06 -7.56
CA GLY A 282 -1.80 -31.55 -7.92
C GLY A 282 -1.25 -32.55 -6.89
N MET A 283 -2.11 -33.38 -6.31
CA MET A 283 -1.77 -34.41 -5.32
C MET A 283 -1.45 -35.76 -5.96
N ASP A 284 -1.60 -35.88 -7.28
CA ASP A 284 -1.24 -37.09 -8.01
C ASP A 284 0.24 -37.42 -7.86
N LYS A 285 0.54 -38.71 -7.74
CA LYS A 285 1.93 -39.18 -7.63
C LYS A 285 2.70 -38.78 -8.88
N ILE A 286 3.88 -38.19 -8.68
CA ILE A 286 4.90 -38.13 -9.73
C ILE A 286 5.34 -39.57 -10.01
N ASN A 287 4.72 -40.23 -10.99
CA ASN A 287 5.37 -41.33 -11.69
C ASN A 287 6.60 -40.73 -12.40
N PRO A 288 7.82 -41.24 -12.17
CA PRO A 288 8.99 -40.76 -12.90
C PRO A 288 8.93 -41.15 -14.39
N ASP A 289 8.17 -42.21 -14.71
CA ASP A 289 8.17 -42.87 -16.02
C ASP A 289 7.07 -42.34 -16.95
N THR A 290 7.03 -41.03 -17.20
CA THR A 290 6.30 -40.46 -18.35
C THR A 290 6.99 -39.19 -18.89
N GLU A 291 8.21 -39.34 -19.42
CA GLU A 291 8.84 -38.26 -20.22
C GLU A 291 8.06 -38.04 -21.53
N THR A 292 7.06 -37.16 -21.51
CA THR A 292 6.44 -36.65 -22.74
C THR A 292 5.83 -35.25 -22.52
N GLY A 293 6.33 -34.25 -23.25
CA GLY A 293 5.63 -32.97 -23.48
C GLY A 293 5.85 -31.81 -22.51
N ARG A 294 6.42 -31.99 -21.30
CA ARG A 294 6.76 -30.83 -20.44
C ARG A 294 8.02 -30.10 -20.94
N PHE A 295 7.79 -28.95 -21.57
CA PHE A 295 8.75 -28.05 -22.22
C PHE A 295 10.09 -27.91 -21.45
N GLY A 296 11.21 -28.02 -22.18
CA GLY A 296 12.54 -28.41 -21.67
C GLY A 296 13.27 -27.47 -20.69
N LEU A 297 12.61 -26.48 -20.09
CA LEU A 297 13.20 -25.59 -19.09
C LEU A 297 13.36 -26.26 -17.71
N SER A 298 12.44 -27.16 -17.32
CA SER A 298 12.46 -27.76 -15.97
C SER A 298 13.71 -28.61 -15.67
N LYS A 299 14.32 -29.21 -16.70
CA LYS A 299 15.53 -30.04 -16.59
C LYS A 299 16.80 -29.21 -16.35
N PHE A 300 16.77 -27.89 -16.60
CA PHE A 300 17.84 -26.94 -16.27
C PHE A 300 17.68 -26.29 -14.88
N PHE A 301 16.45 -26.04 -14.43
CA PHE A 301 16.17 -25.39 -13.13
C PHE A 301 15.88 -26.39 -12.01
N GLY A 302 16.79 -27.36 -11.83
CA GLY A 302 16.60 -28.56 -11.01
C GLY A 302 15.96 -28.31 -9.64
N GLY A 303 14.76 -28.88 -9.43
CA GLY A 303 14.05 -28.87 -8.15
C GLY A 303 13.25 -27.60 -7.81
N ILE A 304 13.17 -26.61 -8.72
CA ILE A 304 12.45 -25.35 -8.47
C ILE A 304 11.03 -25.41 -9.04
N ASP A 305 10.01 -25.18 -8.20
CA ASP A 305 8.61 -25.03 -8.63
C ASP A 305 8.38 -23.70 -9.36
N ILE A 306 8.71 -23.67 -10.66
CA ILE A 306 8.56 -22.50 -11.54
C ILE A 306 7.11 -21.97 -11.51
N GLN A 307 6.11 -22.85 -11.48
CA GLN A 307 4.69 -22.47 -11.45
C GLN A 307 4.30 -21.70 -10.17
N TYR A 308 4.78 -22.15 -9.00
CA TYR A 308 4.59 -21.45 -7.73
C TYR A 308 5.37 -20.13 -7.70
N LEU A 309 6.59 -20.12 -8.27
CA LEU A 309 7.41 -18.91 -8.37
C LEU A 309 6.76 -17.84 -9.27
N ILE A 310 6.13 -18.22 -10.39
CA ILE A 310 5.36 -17.32 -11.27
C ILE A 310 4.17 -16.73 -10.51
N TRP A 311 3.36 -17.57 -9.83
CA TRP A 311 2.24 -17.08 -9.03
C TRP A 311 2.71 -16.09 -7.95
N LYS A 312 3.79 -16.43 -7.23
CA LYS A 312 4.40 -15.60 -6.18
C LYS A 312 4.86 -14.24 -6.73
N TRP A 313 5.56 -14.21 -7.86
CA TRP A 313 5.96 -12.95 -8.50
C TRP A 313 4.74 -12.12 -8.92
N GLY A 314 3.70 -12.75 -9.47
CA GLY A 314 2.43 -12.07 -9.77
C GLY A 314 1.83 -11.39 -8.53
N VAL A 315 1.75 -12.10 -7.40
CA VAL A 315 1.26 -11.52 -6.13
C VAL A 315 2.15 -10.36 -5.66
N VAL A 316 3.47 -10.47 -5.79
CA VAL A 316 4.43 -9.39 -5.45
C VAL A 316 4.26 -8.16 -6.34
N PHE A 317 4.08 -8.32 -7.65
CA PHE A 317 3.85 -7.20 -8.57
C PHE A 317 2.47 -6.55 -8.40
N THR A 318 1.47 -7.28 -7.89
CA THR A 318 0.17 -6.70 -7.51
C THR A 318 0.15 -5.95 -6.18
N ASP A 319 1.22 -6.02 -5.36
CA ASP A 319 1.31 -5.18 -4.17
C ASP A 319 1.74 -3.75 -4.53
N ILE A 320 0.82 -2.81 -4.32
CA ILE A 320 1.03 -1.37 -4.54
C ILE A 320 2.24 -0.85 -3.74
N SER A 321 2.52 -1.41 -2.56
CA SER A 321 3.65 -0.97 -1.73
C SER A 321 5.01 -1.38 -2.33
N PHE A 322 5.12 -2.62 -2.82
CA PHE A 322 6.28 -3.08 -3.57
C PHE A 322 6.45 -2.33 -4.90
N LEU A 323 5.36 -2.15 -5.66
CA LEU A 323 5.39 -1.44 -6.94
C LEU A 323 5.85 0.01 -6.76
N TYR A 324 5.32 0.74 -5.77
CA TYR A 324 5.77 2.08 -5.41
C TYR A 324 7.29 2.14 -5.17
N LEU A 325 7.81 1.19 -4.41
CA LEU A 325 9.23 1.14 -4.04
C LEU A 325 10.14 0.69 -5.20
N ALA A 326 9.63 -0.15 -6.10
CA ALA A 326 10.32 -0.51 -7.34
C ALA A 326 10.39 0.68 -8.32
N VAL A 327 9.30 1.47 -8.44
CA VAL A 327 9.28 2.72 -9.22
C VAL A 327 10.19 3.78 -8.59
N TYR A 328 10.22 3.92 -7.26
CA TYR A 328 11.14 4.80 -6.54
C TYR A 328 12.61 4.44 -6.81
N PHE A 329 12.96 3.14 -6.77
CA PHE A 329 14.30 2.69 -7.15
C PHE A 329 14.62 2.95 -8.64
N ALA A 330 13.69 2.68 -9.56
CA ALA A 330 13.88 2.95 -10.98
C ALA A 330 14.07 4.45 -11.27
N ALA A 331 13.27 5.32 -10.65
CA ALA A 331 13.42 6.76 -10.71
C ALA A 331 14.79 7.21 -10.19
N SER A 332 15.29 6.63 -9.09
CA SER A 332 16.63 6.92 -8.57
C SER A 332 17.73 6.45 -9.53
N ALA A 333 17.54 5.30 -10.19
CA ALA A 333 18.49 4.82 -11.20
C ALA A 333 18.57 5.79 -12.39
N PHE A 334 17.44 6.23 -12.94
CA PHE A 334 17.37 7.27 -13.98
C PHE A 334 17.88 8.63 -13.50
N GLY A 335 17.76 8.95 -12.21
CA GLY A 335 18.32 10.16 -11.59
C GLY A 335 19.85 10.27 -11.69
N ASN A 336 20.58 9.18 -11.91
CA ASN A 336 22.02 9.25 -12.20
C ASN A 336 22.34 9.62 -13.66
N LEU A 337 21.35 9.54 -14.56
CA LEU A 337 21.47 10.06 -15.93
C LEU A 337 21.12 11.55 -15.99
N ASN A 338 20.10 11.95 -15.23
CA ASN A 338 19.61 13.34 -15.15
C ASN A 338 19.28 13.70 -13.70
N TYR A 339 20.17 14.44 -13.03
CA TYR A 339 20.06 14.74 -11.60
C TYR A 339 18.74 15.46 -11.21
N PHE A 340 18.14 16.24 -12.11
CA PHE A 340 16.85 16.89 -11.86
C PHE A 340 15.69 15.92 -11.59
N LEU A 341 15.78 14.64 -11.98
CA LEU A 341 14.79 13.62 -11.62
C LEU A 341 14.79 13.29 -10.11
N TYR A 342 15.81 13.72 -9.34
CA TYR A 342 15.75 13.67 -7.89
C TYR A 342 14.66 14.58 -7.29
N ALA A 343 14.12 15.56 -8.04
CA ALA A 343 12.96 16.35 -7.60
C ALA A 343 11.71 15.49 -7.37
N CYS A 344 11.49 14.46 -8.21
CA CYS A 344 10.37 13.53 -8.05
C CYS A 344 10.41 12.75 -6.73
N HIS A 345 11.60 12.54 -6.16
CA HIS A 345 11.79 11.78 -4.93
C HIS A 345 11.33 12.55 -3.69
N LEU A 346 11.25 13.89 -3.77
CA LEU A 346 10.68 14.72 -2.70
C LEU A 346 9.21 14.39 -2.45
N LEU A 347 8.47 13.88 -3.44
CA LEU A 347 7.06 13.50 -3.29
C LEU A 347 6.83 12.35 -2.30
N ASP A 348 7.86 11.55 -1.97
CA ASP A 348 7.76 10.56 -0.88
C ASP A 348 7.49 11.22 0.48
N VAL A 349 7.84 12.50 0.68
CA VAL A 349 7.54 13.23 1.93
C VAL A 349 6.05 13.18 2.25
N ALA A 350 5.19 13.33 1.24
CA ALA A 350 3.74 13.34 1.39
C ALA A 350 3.16 11.95 1.65
N VAL A 351 3.84 10.89 1.21
CA VAL A 351 3.46 9.48 1.45
C VAL A 351 4.02 8.99 2.79
N SER A 352 5.18 9.51 3.23
CA SER A 352 5.89 9.11 4.44
C SER A 352 5.25 9.62 5.73
N PHE A 353 4.76 10.86 5.77
CA PHE A 353 4.09 11.39 6.96
C PHE A 353 2.59 11.05 7.00
N LYS A 354 2.11 10.53 8.14
CA LYS A 354 0.70 10.12 8.31
C LYS A 354 -0.27 11.25 7.97
N THR A 355 -0.03 12.46 8.46
CA THR A 355 -0.90 13.64 8.24
C THR A 355 -0.98 14.04 6.77
N LEU A 356 0.14 13.99 6.04
CA LEU A 356 0.17 14.30 4.60
C LEU A 356 -0.49 13.20 3.77
N ARG A 357 -0.35 11.93 4.19
CA ARG A 357 -1.10 10.81 3.61
C ARG A 357 -2.61 10.99 3.77
N THR A 358 -3.09 11.48 4.92
CA THR A 358 -4.51 11.81 5.13
C THR A 358 -5.00 12.88 4.16
N ILE A 359 -4.16 13.88 3.80
CA ILE A 359 -4.47 14.91 2.80
C ILE A 359 -4.55 14.34 1.37
N ILE A 360 -3.69 13.38 1.01
CA ILE A 360 -3.82 12.64 -0.26
C ILE A 360 -5.08 11.75 -0.24
N GLN A 361 -5.40 11.17 0.92
CA GLN A 361 -6.52 10.24 1.08
C GLN A 361 -7.89 10.91 0.95
N SER A 362 -8.11 12.13 1.45
CA SER A 362 -9.38 12.85 1.24
C SER A 362 -9.63 13.13 -0.25
N VAL A 363 -8.65 13.71 -0.96
CA VAL A 363 -8.76 14.02 -2.40
C VAL A 363 -8.99 12.76 -3.24
N THR A 364 -8.47 11.61 -2.81
CA THR A 364 -8.67 10.33 -3.52
C THR A 364 -9.90 9.54 -3.07
N HIS A 365 -10.48 9.81 -1.90
CA HIS A 365 -11.68 9.13 -1.37
C HIS A 365 -12.85 9.23 -2.36
N ASN A 366 -13.18 10.48 -2.75
CA ASN A 366 -14.26 10.77 -3.71
C ASN A 366 -13.74 10.83 -5.16
N GLY A 367 -12.58 10.24 -5.45
CA GLY A 367 -11.86 10.35 -6.73
C GLY A 367 -12.67 9.94 -7.96
N LYS A 368 -13.59 8.97 -7.85
CA LYS A 368 -14.51 8.60 -8.94
C LYS A 368 -15.49 9.72 -9.29
N GLN A 369 -16.00 10.45 -8.29
CA GLN A 369 -16.88 11.60 -8.50
C GLN A 369 -16.07 12.76 -9.08
N LEU A 370 -14.87 13.03 -8.54
CA LEU A 370 -13.98 14.08 -9.05
C LEU A 370 -13.66 13.90 -10.54
N VAL A 371 -13.28 12.68 -10.97
CA VAL A 371 -13.00 12.38 -12.39
C VAL A 371 -14.26 12.55 -13.26
N LEU A 372 -15.43 12.14 -12.77
CA LEU A 372 -16.70 12.31 -13.49
C LEU A 372 -17.08 13.80 -13.64
N THR A 373 -16.86 14.61 -12.60
CA THR A 373 -17.09 16.06 -12.64
C THR A 373 -16.10 16.76 -13.59
N VAL A 374 -14.81 16.39 -13.58
CA VAL A 374 -13.84 16.92 -14.55
C VAL A 374 -14.20 16.53 -15.99
N MET A 375 -14.69 15.31 -16.21
CA MET A 375 -15.23 14.89 -17.51
C MET A 375 -16.45 15.73 -17.94
N LEU A 376 -17.39 15.98 -17.02
CA LEU A 376 -18.55 16.85 -17.28
C LEU A 376 -18.13 18.28 -17.63
N THR A 377 -17.20 18.87 -16.88
CA THR A 377 -16.64 20.20 -17.15
C THR A 377 -15.97 20.27 -18.51
N SER A 378 -15.20 19.24 -18.88
CA SER A 378 -14.59 19.13 -20.22
C SER A 378 -15.63 19.08 -21.35
N ILE A 379 -16.74 18.35 -21.16
CA ILE A 379 -17.86 18.30 -22.12
C ILE A 379 -18.54 19.66 -22.25
N VAL A 380 -18.79 20.36 -21.14
CA VAL A 380 -19.40 21.70 -21.16
C VAL A 380 -18.50 22.70 -21.89
N ILE A 381 -17.19 22.69 -21.61
CA ILE A 381 -16.20 23.53 -22.31
C ILE A 381 -16.13 23.21 -23.80
N TYR A 382 -16.26 21.93 -24.19
CA TYR A 382 -16.32 21.53 -25.58
C TYR A 382 -17.56 22.10 -26.29
N LEU A 383 -18.73 22.12 -25.65
CA LEU A 383 -19.93 22.75 -26.22
C LEU A 383 -19.74 24.27 -26.43
N TYR A 384 -19.20 24.99 -25.45
CA TYR A 384 -18.84 26.41 -25.61
C TYR A 384 -17.80 26.59 -26.74
N THR A 385 -16.82 25.69 -26.88
CA THR A 385 -15.84 25.71 -27.97
C THR A 385 -16.49 25.54 -29.34
N VAL A 386 -17.45 24.62 -29.49
CA VAL A 386 -18.19 24.43 -30.76
C VAL A 386 -18.93 25.71 -31.16
N VAL A 387 -19.59 26.38 -30.20
CA VAL A 387 -20.28 27.66 -30.45
C VAL A 387 -19.26 28.76 -30.82
N ALA A 388 -18.18 28.90 -30.07
CA ALA A 388 -17.11 29.86 -30.36
C ALA A 388 -16.50 29.68 -31.75
N PHE A 389 -16.18 28.44 -32.13
CA PHE A 389 -15.53 28.10 -33.39
C PHE A 389 -16.42 28.40 -34.62
N ASN A 390 -17.74 28.22 -34.49
CA ASN A 390 -18.68 28.47 -35.59
C ASN A 390 -19.13 29.93 -35.70
N PHE A 391 -19.35 30.62 -34.58
CA PHE A 391 -19.98 31.95 -34.57
C PHE A 391 -19.03 33.10 -34.19
N PHE A 392 -18.07 32.87 -33.29
CA PHE A 392 -17.26 33.93 -32.69
C PHE A 392 -15.78 33.92 -33.10
N ARG A 393 -15.35 33.01 -34.00
CA ARG A 393 -13.95 32.80 -34.40
C ARG A 393 -13.17 34.09 -34.70
N LYS A 394 -13.81 35.13 -35.25
CA LYS A 394 -13.19 36.44 -35.55
C LYS A 394 -12.58 37.15 -34.34
N PHE A 395 -13.16 36.96 -33.14
CA PHE A 395 -12.66 37.57 -31.89
C PHE A 395 -11.50 36.80 -31.26
N TYR A 396 -11.24 35.56 -31.69
CA TYR A 396 -10.18 34.70 -31.12
C TYR A 396 -8.83 34.92 -31.81
N VAL A 397 -8.56 36.15 -32.23
CA VAL A 397 -7.27 36.62 -32.70
C VAL A 397 -6.64 37.40 -31.55
N LYS A 398 -5.34 37.20 -31.30
CA LYS A 398 -4.56 38.11 -30.46
C LYS A 398 -3.44 38.69 -31.31
N ASP A 399 -3.27 40.00 -31.32
CA ASP A 399 -2.08 40.62 -31.89
C ASP A 399 -0.89 40.44 -30.95
N ASN A 400 0.03 39.55 -31.32
CA ASN A 400 1.32 39.37 -30.65
C ASN A 400 2.39 40.10 -31.47
N ASP A 401 2.88 41.24 -30.96
CA ASP A 401 3.95 42.05 -31.58
C ASP A 401 3.71 42.41 -33.07
N GLY A 402 2.44 42.65 -33.44
CA GLY A 402 2.03 42.98 -34.81
C GLY A 402 1.82 41.78 -35.74
N VAL A 403 1.90 40.54 -35.21
CA VAL A 403 1.52 39.32 -35.91
C VAL A 403 0.18 38.81 -35.34
N PRO A 404 -0.90 38.75 -36.14
CA PRO A 404 -2.17 38.19 -35.70
C PRO A 404 -2.06 36.68 -35.40
N ASP A 405 -2.41 36.28 -34.18
CA ASP A 405 -2.28 34.91 -33.66
C ASP A 405 -3.67 34.29 -33.38
N PRO A 406 -4.29 33.63 -34.37
CA PRO A 406 -5.68 33.15 -34.32
C PRO A 406 -5.85 31.82 -33.56
N LYS A 407 -6.23 31.92 -32.28
CA LYS A 407 -6.40 30.80 -31.34
C LYS A 407 -7.52 29.83 -31.70
N CYS A 408 -8.52 30.25 -32.49
CA CYS A 408 -9.61 29.39 -32.97
C CYS A 408 -9.60 29.15 -34.50
N ASN A 409 -8.42 29.11 -35.14
CA ASN A 409 -8.31 28.58 -36.51
C ASN A 409 -8.52 27.07 -36.58
N ASP A 410 -7.93 26.31 -35.65
CA ASP A 410 -8.14 24.86 -35.52
C ASP A 410 -9.05 24.54 -34.34
N MET A 411 -9.96 23.59 -34.52
CA MET A 411 -10.88 23.13 -33.46
C MET A 411 -10.13 22.61 -32.21
N LYS A 412 -8.98 21.94 -32.41
CA LYS A 412 -8.11 21.47 -31.33
C LYS A 412 -7.50 22.63 -30.54
N THR A 413 -6.95 23.63 -31.24
CA THR A 413 -6.34 24.81 -30.63
C THR A 413 -7.39 25.65 -29.90
N CYS A 414 -8.57 25.80 -30.49
CA CYS A 414 -9.71 26.47 -29.89
C CYS A 414 -10.16 25.78 -28.58
N PHE A 415 -10.25 24.45 -28.57
CA PHE A 415 -10.60 23.68 -27.36
C PHE A 415 -9.54 23.80 -26.27
N ILE A 416 -8.25 23.68 -26.63
CA ILE A 416 -7.15 23.84 -25.68
C ILE A 416 -7.14 25.26 -25.10
N PHE A 417 -7.42 26.29 -25.90
CA PHE A 417 -7.52 27.67 -25.43
C PHE A 417 -8.64 27.85 -24.39
N HIS A 418 -9.85 27.36 -24.64
CA HIS A 418 -10.94 27.41 -23.66
C HIS A 418 -10.63 26.58 -22.39
N LEU A 419 -10.01 25.40 -22.54
CA LEU A 419 -9.72 24.49 -21.43
C LEU A 419 -8.56 24.97 -20.53
N HIS A 420 -7.52 25.57 -21.10
CA HIS A 420 -6.34 26.05 -20.36
C HIS A 420 -6.49 27.50 -19.90
N THR A 421 -6.90 28.38 -20.81
CA THR A 421 -6.94 29.82 -20.57
C THR A 421 -8.30 30.22 -20.00
N GLY A 422 -9.39 29.78 -20.64
CA GLY A 422 -10.76 30.08 -20.19
C GLY A 422 -11.11 29.58 -18.79
N LEU A 423 -10.54 28.45 -18.33
CA LEU A 423 -10.70 27.97 -16.94
C LEU A 423 -9.82 28.69 -15.91
N ARG A 424 -8.76 29.37 -16.34
CA ARG A 424 -7.74 29.96 -15.44
C ARG A 424 -7.89 31.47 -15.29
N ALA A 425 -8.53 32.13 -16.25
CA ALA A 425 -8.96 33.52 -16.14
C ALA A 425 -10.05 33.68 -15.07
N GLY A 426 -9.98 34.74 -14.27
CA GLY A 426 -10.83 34.92 -13.08
C GLY A 426 -12.29 35.21 -13.40
N GLY A 427 -12.54 36.01 -14.44
CA GLY A 427 -13.84 36.26 -15.06
C GLY A 427 -14.20 35.27 -16.18
N GLY A 428 -13.38 34.23 -16.39
CA GLY A 428 -13.56 33.27 -17.47
C GLY A 428 -13.08 33.79 -18.83
N ILE A 429 -13.65 33.24 -19.91
CA ILE A 429 -13.13 33.42 -21.29
C ILE A 429 -13.20 34.86 -21.81
N GLY A 430 -14.02 35.73 -21.22
CA GLY A 430 -14.15 37.15 -21.59
C GLY A 430 -12.95 38.03 -21.20
N ASP A 431 -12.21 37.69 -20.13
CA ASP A 431 -11.01 38.43 -19.70
C ASP A 431 -9.85 38.36 -20.71
N GLU A 432 -9.90 37.35 -21.59
CA GLU A 432 -8.77 36.86 -22.39
C GLU A 432 -8.98 37.05 -23.90
N ILE A 433 -10.04 37.78 -24.29
CA ILE A 433 -10.47 38.01 -25.68
C ILE A 433 -10.76 39.50 -25.88
N GLU A 434 -10.67 39.97 -27.11
CA GLU A 434 -10.96 41.37 -27.45
C GLU A 434 -12.41 41.77 -27.10
N ALA A 435 -12.60 43.05 -26.75
CA ALA A 435 -13.90 43.58 -26.38
C ALA A 435 -14.93 43.43 -27.54
N PRO A 436 -16.21 43.17 -27.24
CA PRO A 436 -17.23 42.94 -28.26
C PRO A 436 -17.75 44.23 -28.93
N ASP A 437 -17.33 45.39 -28.42
CA ASP A 437 -17.85 46.72 -28.70
C ASP A 437 -17.92 47.05 -30.21
N GLY A 438 -19.13 47.30 -30.71
CA GLY A 438 -19.36 47.82 -32.07
C GLY A 438 -19.51 46.77 -33.18
N ASP A 439 -19.60 45.47 -32.84
CA ASP A 439 -19.90 44.40 -33.80
C ASP A 439 -21.39 44.00 -33.81
N GLU A 440 -21.91 43.55 -34.95
CA GLU A 440 -23.31 43.07 -35.08
C GLU A 440 -23.68 41.91 -34.13
N SER A 441 -22.69 41.17 -33.61
CA SER A 441 -22.88 40.07 -32.67
C SER A 441 -22.63 40.42 -31.18
N GLU A 442 -22.36 41.69 -30.85
CA GLU A 442 -22.02 42.18 -29.49
C GLU A 442 -22.92 41.59 -28.38
N SER A 443 -24.24 41.68 -28.53
CA SER A 443 -25.19 41.18 -27.52
C SER A 443 -25.15 39.66 -27.34
N TYR A 444 -24.90 38.90 -28.42
CA TYR A 444 -24.74 37.45 -28.35
C TYR A 444 -23.40 37.06 -27.73
N ARG A 445 -22.35 37.86 -27.98
CA ARG A 445 -21.01 37.66 -27.42
C ARG A 445 -20.99 37.93 -25.91
N ILE A 446 -21.59 39.03 -25.44
CA ILE A 446 -21.76 39.33 -24.01
C ILE A 446 -22.54 38.21 -23.30
N LEU A 447 -23.61 37.69 -23.91
CA LEU A 447 -24.37 36.57 -23.35
C LEU A 447 -23.54 35.27 -23.27
N PHE A 448 -22.72 34.99 -24.29
CA PHE A 448 -21.79 33.85 -24.30
C PHE A 448 -20.76 33.94 -23.17
N ASP A 449 -20.12 35.10 -22.99
CA ASP A 449 -19.10 35.28 -21.95
C ASP A 449 -19.69 35.21 -20.52
N LEU A 450 -20.84 35.85 -20.30
CA LEU A 450 -21.54 35.80 -19.00
C LEU A 450 -22.04 34.39 -18.66
N THR A 451 -22.54 33.63 -19.64
CA THR A 451 -22.98 32.25 -19.41
C THR A 451 -21.80 31.30 -19.19
N PHE A 452 -20.70 31.47 -19.91
CA PHE A 452 -19.45 30.74 -19.65
C PHE A 452 -18.96 30.99 -18.22
N PHE A 453 -18.87 32.26 -17.79
CA PHE A 453 -18.45 32.62 -16.43
C PHE A 453 -19.36 31.98 -15.36
N PHE A 454 -20.68 32.13 -15.49
CA PHE A 454 -21.63 31.61 -14.51
C PHE A 454 -21.62 30.07 -14.42
N PHE A 455 -21.71 29.36 -15.55
CA PHE A 455 -21.79 27.91 -15.53
C PHE A 455 -20.43 27.24 -15.28
N VAL A 456 -19.34 27.73 -15.87
CA VAL A 456 -18.04 27.07 -15.80
C VAL A 456 -17.23 27.52 -14.58
N ILE A 457 -17.13 28.82 -14.33
CA ILE A 457 -16.31 29.35 -13.23
C ILE A 457 -17.08 29.32 -11.91
N ILE A 458 -18.28 29.92 -11.86
CA ILE A 458 -19.03 30.02 -10.59
C ILE A 458 -19.65 28.68 -10.16
N ILE A 459 -20.23 27.89 -11.07
CA ILE A 459 -20.86 26.61 -10.72
C ILE A 459 -19.85 25.44 -10.74
N LEU A 460 -19.25 25.13 -11.89
CA LEU A 460 -18.48 23.87 -12.03
C LEU A 460 -17.19 23.84 -11.20
N LEU A 461 -16.43 24.93 -11.08
CA LEU A 461 -15.26 24.96 -10.18
C LEU A 461 -15.67 24.92 -8.69
N ALA A 462 -16.78 25.55 -8.30
CA ALA A 462 -17.29 25.48 -6.93
C ALA A 462 -17.74 24.06 -6.56
N ILE A 463 -18.33 23.29 -7.50
CA ILE A 463 -18.63 21.86 -7.29
C ILE A 463 -17.34 21.05 -7.09
N ILE A 464 -16.29 21.30 -7.88
CA ILE A 464 -14.99 20.62 -7.74
C ILE A 464 -14.37 20.91 -6.37
N GLN A 465 -14.38 22.17 -5.91
CA GLN A 465 -13.89 22.55 -4.59
C GLN A 465 -14.77 21.96 -3.47
N GLY A 466 -16.10 21.97 -3.64
CA GLY A 466 -17.07 21.39 -2.71
C GLY A 466 -16.84 19.90 -2.47
N LEU A 467 -16.65 19.10 -3.53
CA LEU A 467 -16.36 17.66 -3.42
C LEU A 467 -15.06 17.36 -2.65
N ILE A 468 -14.08 18.27 -2.68
CA ILE A 468 -12.83 18.14 -1.92
C ILE A 468 -13.07 18.48 -0.44
N ILE A 469 -13.81 19.55 -0.15
CA ILE A 469 -14.18 19.96 1.22
C ILE A 469 -15.03 18.88 1.90
N ASP A 470 -16.01 18.33 1.18
CA ASP A 470 -16.88 17.23 1.60
C ASP A 470 -16.06 15.99 2.02
N ALA A 471 -15.11 15.57 1.18
CA ALA A 471 -14.21 14.45 1.48
C ALA A 471 -13.22 14.72 2.65
N PHE A 472 -12.95 16.00 2.99
CA PHE A 472 -12.24 16.36 4.22
C PHE A 472 -13.15 16.34 5.47
N GLY A 473 -14.45 16.57 5.31
CA GLY A 473 -15.47 16.37 6.33
C GLY A 473 -15.65 14.89 6.67
N ASP A 474 -16.03 14.09 5.68
CA ASP A 474 -16.16 12.62 5.77
C ASP A 474 -14.99 11.97 6.54
N LEU A 475 -13.76 12.32 6.17
CA LEU A 475 -12.55 11.71 6.74
C LEU A 475 -12.25 12.19 8.17
N ARG A 476 -12.77 13.35 8.59
CA ARG A 476 -12.75 13.79 9.99
C ARG A 476 -13.81 13.05 10.79
N ASP A 477 -15.02 12.98 10.27
CA ASP A 477 -16.17 12.41 10.99
C ASP A 477 -16.01 10.90 11.18
N GLN A 478 -15.43 10.19 10.19
CA GLN A 478 -14.99 8.79 10.36
C GLN A 478 -13.95 8.61 11.49
N LEU A 479 -13.03 9.57 11.68
CA LEU A 479 -12.00 9.48 12.72
C LEU A 479 -12.57 9.75 14.12
N GLU A 480 -13.47 10.73 14.25
CA GLU A 480 -14.14 10.99 15.54
C GLU A 480 -15.14 9.89 15.86
N GLN A 481 -15.89 9.36 14.89
CA GLN A 481 -16.80 8.22 15.09
C GLN A 481 -16.05 6.99 15.62
N VAL A 482 -14.87 6.65 15.07
CA VAL A 482 -14.07 5.50 15.56
C VAL A 482 -13.53 5.72 16.98
N LYS A 483 -13.30 6.97 17.37
CA LYS A 483 -12.90 7.35 18.74
C LYS A 483 -14.10 7.29 19.70
N GLU A 484 -15.24 7.86 19.32
CA GLU A 484 -16.49 7.79 20.07
C GLU A 484 -16.95 6.34 20.27
N ASP A 485 -16.85 5.48 19.24
CA ASP A 485 -17.15 4.04 19.32
C ASP A 485 -16.23 3.28 20.30
N LEU A 486 -15.02 3.79 20.59
CA LEU A 486 -14.11 3.21 21.57
C LEU A 486 -14.38 3.76 22.99
N GLU A 487 -14.80 5.01 23.09
CA GLU A 487 -15.08 5.72 24.35
C GLU A 487 -16.50 5.45 24.90
N SER A 488 -17.45 5.03 24.05
CA SER A 488 -18.88 4.87 24.38
C SER A 488 -19.33 3.42 24.62
N LYS A 489 -18.64 2.40 24.11
CA LYS A 489 -19.03 0.98 24.22
C LYS A 489 -17.83 0.04 24.22
N CYS A 490 -17.96 -1.13 24.84
CA CYS A 490 -16.91 -2.14 24.80
C CYS A 490 -16.89 -2.82 23.43
N PHE A 491 -15.75 -2.79 22.73
CA PHE A 491 -15.59 -3.40 21.40
C PHE A 491 -15.83 -4.92 21.36
N ILE A 492 -15.64 -5.65 22.47
CA ILE A 492 -15.85 -7.11 22.52
C ILE A 492 -17.33 -7.48 22.68
N CYS A 493 -18.01 -6.93 23.70
CA CYS A 493 -19.40 -7.30 24.00
C CYS A 493 -20.45 -6.34 23.44
N GLY A 494 -20.07 -5.16 22.93
CA GLY A 494 -20.99 -4.15 22.43
C GLY A 494 -21.79 -3.40 23.51
N ILE A 495 -21.62 -3.74 24.80
CA ILE A 495 -22.33 -3.08 25.90
C ILE A 495 -21.81 -1.65 26.08
N GLY A 496 -22.73 -0.69 26.17
CA GLY A 496 -22.45 0.73 26.33
C GLY A 496 -21.89 1.10 27.72
N LYS A 497 -21.09 2.15 27.75
CA LYS A 497 -20.46 2.73 28.95
C LYS A 497 -21.47 3.06 30.06
N GLU A 498 -22.65 3.55 29.69
CA GLU A 498 -23.77 3.86 30.59
C GLU A 498 -24.13 2.71 31.54
N TYR A 499 -24.04 1.46 31.08
CA TYR A 499 -24.32 0.28 31.90
C TYR A 499 -23.25 0.03 32.97
N PHE A 500 -21.98 0.29 32.65
CA PHE A 500 -20.86 0.01 33.55
C PHE A 500 -20.59 1.15 34.53
N ASP A 501 -20.78 2.40 34.10
CA ASP A 501 -20.54 3.60 34.90
C ASP A 501 -21.65 3.90 35.93
N LYS A 502 -22.62 2.97 36.09
CA LYS A 502 -23.37 2.77 37.36
C LYS A 502 -22.43 2.69 38.57
N ILE A 503 -21.20 2.19 38.36
CA ILE A 503 -20.12 2.10 39.34
C ILE A 503 -19.01 3.06 38.89
N PRO A 504 -18.42 3.90 39.76
CA PRO A 504 -17.36 4.82 39.37
C PRO A 504 -16.16 4.10 38.73
N HIS A 505 -15.71 4.59 37.57
CA HIS A 505 -14.67 3.96 36.71
C HIS A 505 -15.00 2.53 36.25
N GLY A 506 -16.28 2.15 36.26
CA GLY A 506 -16.74 0.80 35.93
C GLY A 506 -16.42 0.38 34.50
N PHE A 507 -16.53 1.29 33.52
CA PHE A 507 -16.21 1.02 32.11
C PHE A 507 -14.70 0.85 31.89
N GLU A 508 -13.88 1.72 32.48
CA GLU A 508 -12.41 1.65 32.36
C GLU A 508 -11.89 0.33 32.95
N GLN A 509 -12.39 -0.07 34.12
CA GLN A 509 -12.06 -1.37 34.72
C GLN A 509 -12.50 -2.55 33.85
N HIS A 510 -13.67 -2.48 33.23
CA HIS A 510 -14.19 -3.53 32.35
C HIS A 510 -13.29 -3.71 31.11
N VAL A 511 -12.91 -2.62 30.44
CA VAL A 511 -12.04 -2.68 29.25
C VAL A 511 -10.61 -3.09 29.60
N GLU A 512 -10.05 -2.61 30.72
CA GLU A 512 -8.66 -2.94 31.10
C GLU A 512 -8.49 -4.37 31.63
N LYS A 513 -9.47 -4.89 32.40
CA LYS A 513 -9.32 -6.16 33.14
C LYS A 513 -10.18 -7.31 32.63
N GLU A 514 -11.41 -7.02 32.21
CA GLU A 514 -12.36 -8.06 31.78
C GLU A 514 -12.21 -8.33 30.26
N HIS A 515 -12.30 -7.30 29.42
CA HIS A 515 -12.31 -7.40 27.95
C HIS A 515 -11.07 -6.78 27.27
N ASN A 516 -9.88 -7.02 27.83
CA ASN A 516 -8.62 -6.49 27.30
C ASN A 516 -8.22 -7.17 25.98
N PHE A 517 -8.05 -6.38 24.91
CA PHE A 517 -7.71 -6.88 23.57
C PHE A 517 -6.42 -7.71 23.51
N ALA A 518 -5.42 -7.39 24.35
CA ALA A 518 -4.17 -8.12 24.39
C ALA A 518 -4.36 -9.54 24.95
N ASN A 519 -5.25 -9.72 25.93
CA ASN A 519 -5.49 -11.01 26.57
C ASN A 519 -6.08 -12.05 25.59
N TYR A 520 -6.96 -11.65 24.67
CA TYR A 520 -7.46 -12.53 23.61
C TYR A 520 -6.35 -13.01 22.67
N MET A 521 -5.39 -12.13 22.34
CA MET A 521 -4.22 -12.50 21.52
C MET A 521 -3.27 -13.44 22.29
N TYR A 522 -2.99 -13.16 23.56
CA TYR A 522 -2.16 -14.01 24.41
C TYR A 522 -2.80 -15.37 24.68
N PHE A 523 -4.12 -15.45 24.85
CA PHE A 523 -4.86 -16.70 25.03
C PHE A 523 -4.81 -17.58 23.77
N LEU A 524 -5.03 -16.99 22.59
CA LEU A 524 -4.87 -17.73 21.32
C LEU A 524 -3.42 -18.21 21.11
N MET A 525 -2.44 -17.38 21.50
CA MET A 525 -1.02 -17.78 21.50
C MET A 525 -0.72 -18.88 22.53
N HIS A 526 -1.42 -18.91 23.68
CA HIS A 526 -1.27 -19.96 24.68
C HIS A 526 -1.73 -21.31 24.13
N ILE A 527 -2.96 -21.40 23.60
CA ILE A 527 -3.52 -22.64 23.03
C ILE A 527 -2.61 -23.16 21.90
N ILE A 528 -2.17 -22.31 20.98
CA ILE A 528 -1.34 -22.71 19.83
C ILE A 528 0.03 -23.27 20.22
N ASN A 529 0.60 -22.88 21.38
CA ASN A 529 1.90 -23.37 21.86
C ASN A 529 1.79 -24.51 22.88
N LYS A 530 0.58 -24.83 23.36
CA LYS A 530 0.29 -25.87 24.34
C LYS A 530 -0.12 -27.16 23.61
N PRO A 531 0.36 -28.35 24.02
CA PRO A 531 0.06 -29.59 23.31
C PRO A 531 -1.40 -30.02 23.50
N ASP A 532 -2.00 -30.59 22.45
CA ASP A 532 -3.42 -31.00 22.40
C ASP A 532 -3.86 -31.90 23.57
N THR A 533 -2.94 -32.64 24.19
CA THR A 533 -3.19 -33.55 25.33
C THR A 533 -3.31 -32.84 26.68
N GLU A 534 -2.93 -31.57 26.79
CA GLU A 534 -2.93 -30.78 28.04
C GLU A 534 -4.06 -29.74 28.09
N TYR A 535 -4.91 -29.67 27.07
CA TYR A 535 -6.06 -28.77 27.08
C TYR A 535 -7.07 -29.13 28.18
N THR A 536 -7.42 -28.13 28.99
CA THR A 536 -8.59 -28.17 29.88
C THR A 536 -9.87 -28.14 29.04
N GLY A 537 -10.99 -28.63 29.60
CA GLY A 537 -12.25 -28.71 28.84
C GLY A 537 -12.73 -27.39 28.22
N GLN A 538 -12.41 -26.25 28.83
CA GLN A 538 -12.70 -24.92 28.27
C GLN A 538 -11.77 -24.55 27.10
N GLU A 539 -10.48 -24.88 27.19
CA GLU A 539 -9.52 -24.69 26.08
C GLU A 539 -9.87 -25.60 24.89
N THR A 540 -10.23 -26.87 25.14
CA THR A 540 -10.68 -27.81 24.11
C THR A 540 -11.91 -27.29 23.37
N TYR A 541 -12.92 -26.80 24.09
CA TYR A 541 -14.12 -26.22 23.50
C TYR A 541 -13.81 -25.01 22.60
N VAL A 542 -12.97 -24.09 23.05
CA VAL A 542 -12.57 -22.93 22.21
C VAL A 542 -11.69 -23.36 21.04
N TRP A 543 -10.83 -24.37 21.19
CA TRP A 543 -9.99 -24.91 20.11
C TRP A 543 -10.83 -25.57 19.02
N GLU A 544 -11.82 -26.38 19.39
CA GLU A 544 -12.77 -27.00 18.45
C GLU A 544 -13.53 -25.95 17.64
N LEU A 545 -14.09 -24.93 18.30
CA LEU A 545 -14.76 -23.81 17.62
C LEU A 545 -13.80 -23.02 16.71
N TYR A 546 -12.58 -22.74 17.19
CA TYR A 546 -11.56 -22.01 16.42
C TYR A 546 -11.16 -22.74 15.12
N GLN A 547 -11.04 -24.08 15.19
CA GLN A 547 -10.74 -24.95 14.05
C GLN A 547 -11.94 -25.07 13.10
N GLN A 548 -13.17 -25.18 13.64
CA GLN A 548 -14.42 -25.12 12.86
C GLN A 548 -14.68 -23.74 12.23
N ARG A 549 -13.95 -22.71 12.70
CA ARG A 549 -14.07 -21.28 12.33
C ARG A 549 -15.33 -20.58 12.87
N CYS A 550 -16.01 -21.20 13.83
CA CYS A 550 -17.08 -20.59 14.60
C CYS A 550 -16.51 -19.62 15.64
N TRP A 551 -17.29 -18.61 16.01
CA TRP A 551 -16.82 -17.50 16.86
C TRP A 551 -17.71 -17.28 18.09
N ASP A 552 -18.63 -18.22 18.35
CA ASP A 552 -19.75 -18.06 19.27
C ASP A 552 -19.32 -18.11 20.76
N PHE A 553 -18.02 -18.32 21.02
CA PHE A 553 -17.39 -18.18 22.32
C PHE A 553 -17.04 -16.74 22.71
N PHE A 554 -17.16 -15.76 21.79
CA PHE A 554 -17.04 -14.35 22.15
C PHE A 554 -18.31 -13.87 22.87
N PRO A 555 -18.20 -13.12 23.98
CA PRO A 555 -19.35 -12.69 24.79
C PRO A 555 -20.08 -11.50 24.15
N ILE A 556 -20.69 -11.71 22.98
CA ILE A 556 -21.39 -10.67 22.23
C ILE A 556 -22.74 -10.38 22.90
N GLY A 557 -22.98 -9.12 23.29
CA GLY A 557 -24.18 -8.67 23.97
C GLY A 557 -24.22 -8.96 25.48
N ASP A 558 -23.20 -9.63 26.05
CA ASP A 558 -23.17 -10.01 27.47
C ASP A 558 -21.78 -9.83 28.11
N CYS A 559 -21.71 -9.89 29.43
CA CYS A 559 -20.43 -9.91 30.17
C CYS A 559 -20.61 -10.55 31.55
N PHE A 560 -19.51 -10.97 32.18
CA PHE A 560 -19.53 -11.62 33.49
C PHE A 560 -20.36 -10.85 34.53
N ARG A 561 -20.18 -9.52 34.62
CA ARG A 561 -20.94 -8.68 35.57
C ARG A 561 -22.45 -8.70 35.32
N LYS A 562 -22.87 -8.75 34.05
CA LYS A 562 -24.28 -8.73 33.62
C LYS A 562 -24.94 -10.09 33.83
N GLN A 563 -24.26 -11.18 33.48
CA GLN A 563 -24.74 -12.54 33.72
C GLN A 563 -25.01 -12.81 35.21
N TYR A 564 -24.19 -12.26 36.10
CA TYR A 564 -24.30 -12.43 37.56
C TYR A 564 -24.85 -11.20 38.29
N GLU A 565 -25.51 -10.24 37.61
CA GLU A 565 -25.95 -8.97 38.21
C GLU A 565 -27.00 -9.18 39.34
N GLU A 566 -27.83 -10.23 39.25
CA GLU A 566 -28.81 -10.60 40.28
C GLU A 566 -28.19 -11.37 41.47
N GLU A 567 -27.07 -12.07 41.27
CA GLU A 567 -26.38 -12.84 42.31
C GLU A 567 -25.35 -12.00 43.09
N LEU A 568 -24.78 -10.98 42.45
CA LEU A 568 -23.76 -10.10 43.01
C LEU A 568 -24.33 -8.89 43.76
N GLN A 569 -25.63 -8.60 43.63
CA GLN A 569 -26.29 -7.54 44.40
C GLN A 569 -26.47 -7.96 45.87
N PRO A 570 -26.13 -7.10 46.85
CA PRO A 570 -26.41 -7.37 48.25
C PRO A 570 -27.93 -7.39 48.49
N LYS A 571 -28.39 -8.40 49.23
CA LYS A 571 -29.80 -8.59 49.66
C LYS A 571 -30.15 -7.74 50.87
#